data_AF-A0A1W9LHL9-F1
#
_entry.id   AF-A0A1W9LHL9-F1
#
_cell.length_a   1.000
_cell.length_b   1.000
_cell.length_c   1.000
_cell.angle_alpha   90.00
_cell.angle_beta   90.00
_cell.angle_gamma   90.00
#
_symmetry.space_group_name_H-M   'P 1'
#
loop_
_entity.id
_entity.type
_entity.pdbx_description
1 polymer ?
#
loop_
_entity_poly.entity_id
_entity_poly.type
_entity_poly.pdbx_seq_one_letter_code
_entity_poly.pdbx_strand_id
1 'polypeptide(L)'
;MAVKGEKKKKTVKTIKIDVDKCNGCRACEMICSAFHAAPKYSSNNPARSRIRVIREPLRDVYVPVYAGEYTQAECAGRDKYTIDGKEYDECAFCRASCPSRDEFKEPDSGLPLKCDMCEGEEEPLCVKWCMVDALSYEAREEEVEETVEQEVLETGLESLANKYGMQKIMDAVARMSQKD
;
A
#
# COMPACT_ATOMS: atom_id res chain seq x y z
N MET A 1 -4.06 13.75 32.36
CA MET A 1 -4.06 15.01 31.59
C MET A 1 -3.48 14.69 30.22
N ALA A 2 -4.27 14.80 29.15
CA ALA A 2 -3.79 14.52 27.81
C ALA A 2 -2.74 15.58 27.43
N VAL A 3 -1.53 15.13 27.12
CA VAL A 3 -0.49 15.97 26.52
C VAL A 3 -0.99 16.30 25.12
N LYS A 4 -1.56 17.50 24.94
CA LYS A 4 -1.90 18.02 23.60
C LYS A 4 -0.59 18.27 22.87
N GLY A 5 -0.28 17.45 21.88
CA GLY A 5 0.84 17.67 20.97
C GLY A 5 0.70 19.00 20.24
N GLU A 6 1.81 19.58 19.81
CA GLU A 6 1.81 20.80 19.00
C GLU A 6 1.03 20.57 17.69
N LYS A 7 0.06 21.44 17.40
CA LYS A 7 -0.68 21.39 16.14
C LYS A 7 0.17 21.98 15.04
N LYS A 8 0.51 21.18 14.02
CA LYS A 8 1.19 21.64 12.81
C LYS A 8 0.24 21.56 11.62
N LYS A 9 0.35 22.51 10.69
CA LYS A 9 -0.34 22.42 9.39
C LYS A 9 0.37 21.37 8.55
N LYS A 10 -0.36 20.32 8.16
CA LYS A 10 0.13 19.27 7.25
C LYS A 10 -0.72 19.29 5.98
N THR A 11 -0.07 19.07 4.84
CA THR A 11 -0.79 18.83 3.58
C THR A 11 -1.31 17.40 3.58
N VAL A 12 -2.63 17.23 3.67
CA VAL A 12 -3.30 15.94 3.54
C VAL A 12 -3.59 15.67 2.07
N LYS A 13 -3.07 14.54 1.59
CA LYS A 13 -3.23 14.03 0.22
C LYS A 13 -4.37 13.02 0.18
N THR A 14 -5.31 13.19 -0.73
CA THR A 14 -6.45 12.28 -0.94
C THR A 14 -6.46 11.81 -2.40
N ILE A 15 -6.58 10.50 -2.60
CA ILE A 15 -6.91 9.95 -3.92
C ILE A 15 -8.39 9.55 -3.89
N LYS A 16 -9.20 10.17 -4.74
CA LYS A 16 -10.59 9.77 -4.97
C LYS A 16 -10.62 8.63 -5.97
N ILE A 17 -11.44 7.63 -5.69
CA ILE A 17 -11.57 6.42 -6.49
C ILE A 17 -13.02 6.30 -6.93
N ASP A 18 -13.26 6.50 -8.22
CA ASP A 18 -14.55 6.35 -8.89
C ASP A 18 -14.58 4.98 -9.57
N VAL A 19 -15.13 3.99 -8.87
CA VAL A 19 -15.11 2.58 -9.33
C VAL A 19 -15.99 2.36 -10.56
N ASP A 20 -16.99 3.21 -10.80
CA ASP A 20 -17.89 3.10 -11.95
C ASP A 20 -17.19 3.51 -13.26
N LYS A 21 -16.13 4.32 -13.17
CA LYS A 21 -15.27 4.65 -14.31
C LYS A 21 -14.15 3.63 -14.54
N CYS A 22 -13.92 2.71 -13.60
CA CYS A 22 -12.82 1.76 -13.72
C CYS A 22 -13.12 0.70 -14.78
N ASN A 23 -12.29 0.63 -15.82
CA ASN A 23 -12.39 -0.39 -16.87
C ASN A 23 -11.55 -1.66 -16.59
N GLY A 24 -10.92 -1.76 -15.41
CA GLY A 24 -10.13 -2.92 -15.01
C GLY A 24 -8.85 -3.17 -15.85
N CYS A 25 -8.30 -2.15 -16.53
CA CYS A 25 -7.10 -2.31 -17.37
C CYS A 25 -5.80 -2.61 -16.59
N ARG A 26 -5.76 -2.32 -15.28
CA ARG A 26 -4.59 -2.50 -14.39
C ARG A 26 -3.35 -1.68 -14.80
N ALA A 27 -3.51 -0.62 -15.59
CA ALA A 27 -2.42 0.30 -15.92
C ALA A 27 -1.78 0.93 -14.67
N CYS A 28 -2.60 1.23 -13.65
CA CYS A 28 -2.15 1.71 -12.34
C CYS A 28 -1.22 0.72 -11.63
N GLU A 29 -1.46 -0.59 -11.75
CA GLU A 29 -0.60 -1.60 -11.14
C GLU A 29 0.77 -1.63 -11.81
N MET A 30 0.75 -1.60 -13.16
CA MET A 30 1.93 -1.63 -14.02
C MET A 30 2.85 -0.44 -13.73
N ILE A 31 2.35 0.80 -13.86
CA ILE A 31 3.18 2.00 -13.69
C ILE A 31 3.71 2.12 -12.26
N CYS A 32 2.89 1.80 -11.25
CA CYS A 32 3.32 1.87 -9.86
C CYS A 32 4.46 0.88 -9.60
N SER A 33 4.33 -0.37 -10.06
CA SER A 33 5.43 -1.35 -9.92
C SER A 33 6.68 -0.97 -10.71
N ALA A 34 6.50 -0.36 -11.89
CA ALA A 34 7.62 0.07 -12.73
C ALA A 34 8.42 1.20 -12.07
N PHE A 35 7.72 2.20 -11.54
CA PHE A 35 8.35 3.32 -10.84
C PHE A 35 9.15 2.87 -9.62
N HIS A 36 8.65 1.87 -8.89
CA HIS A 36 9.29 1.34 -7.69
C HIS A 36 10.29 0.21 -7.96
N ALA A 37 10.58 -0.10 -9.22
CA ALA A 37 11.70 -0.99 -9.54
C ALA A 37 13.04 -0.32 -9.16
N ALA A 38 14.04 -1.14 -8.89
CA ALA A 38 15.40 -0.67 -8.60
C ALA A 38 16.37 -1.20 -9.67
N PRO A 39 16.91 -0.35 -10.57
CA PRO A 39 16.66 1.09 -10.70
C PRO A 39 15.25 1.41 -11.26
N LYS A 40 14.78 2.64 -11.08
CA LYS A 40 13.43 3.07 -11.49
C LYS A 40 13.17 2.70 -12.96
N TYR A 41 12.01 2.12 -13.24
CA TYR A 41 11.54 1.67 -14.57
C TYR A 41 12.32 0.53 -15.24
N SER A 42 13.31 -0.07 -14.57
CA SER A 42 14.08 -1.20 -15.13
C SER A 42 13.27 -2.45 -15.40
N SER A 43 12.20 -2.65 -14.64
CA SER A 43 11.27 -3.78 -14.76
C SER A 43 9.90 -3.35 -14.25
N ASN A 44 8.89 -4.20 -14.41
CA ASN A 44 7.58 -4.03 -13.78
C ASN A 44 7.05 -5.39 -13.35
N ASN A 45 6.26 -5.40 -12.27
CA ASN A 45 5.61 -6.59 -11.76
C ASN A 45 4.37 -6.17 -10.94
N PRO A 46 3.15 -6.39 -11.44
CA PRO A 46 1.92 -6.02 -10.73
C PRO A 46 1.81 -6.57 -9.30
N ALA A 47 2.44 -7.72 -8.99
CA ALA A 47 2.47 -8.26 -7.63
C ALA A 47 3.20 -7.33 -6.64
N ARG A 48 4.16 -6.53 -7.11
CA ARG A 48 4.92 -5.53 -6.33
C ARG A 48 4.25 -4.14 -6.30
N SER A 49 3.05 -4.02 -6.84
CA SER A 49 2.35 -2.75 -6.93
C SER A 49 1.73 -2.33 -5.60
N ARG A 50 1.78 -1.03 -5.30
CA ARG A 50 1.17 -0.42 -4.10
C ARG A 50 -0.30 -0.03 -4.32
N ILE A 51 -0.85 -0.33 -5.49
CA ILE A 51 -2.27 -0.32 -5.81
C ILE A 51 -2.62 -1.65 -6.50
N ARG A 52 -3.73 -2.28 -6.10
CA ARG A 52 -4.18 -3.57 -6.64
C ARG A 52 -5.66 -3.47 -6.98
N VAL A 53 -6.05 -3.91 -8.18
CA VAL A 53 -7.42 -3.87 -8.65
C VAL A 53 -8.08 -5.22 -8.42
N ILE A 54 -9.11 -5.24 -7.57
CA ILE A 54 -10.07 -6.35 -7.53
C ILE A 54 -10.84 -6.31 -8.84
N ARG A 55 -10.64 -7.33 -9.67
CA ARG A 55 -11.16 -7.37 -11.04
C ARG A 55 -11.92 -8.66 -11.28
N GLU A 56 -13.24 -8.55 -11.22
CA GLU A 56 -14.16 -9.67 -11.34
C GLU A 56 -15.25 -9.36 -12.38
N PRO A 57 -14.95 -9.53 -13.68
CA PRO A 57 -15.84 -9.08 -14.75
C PRO A 57 -17.23 -9.71 -14.75
N LEU A 58 -17.35 -10.96 -14.31
CA LEU A 58 -18.64 -11.67 -14.23
C LEU A 58 -19.55 -11.13 -13.12
N ARG A 59 -18.97 -10.47 -12.12
CA ARG A 59 -19.69 -9.82 -11.00
C ARG A 59 -19.79 -8.29 -11.17
N ASP A 60 -19.23 -7.75 -12.25
CA ASP A 60 -19.11 -6.31 -12.49
C ASP A 60 -18.41 -5.57 -11.30
N VAL A 61 -17.32 -6.16 -10.79
CA VAL A 61 -16.55 -5.59 -9.68
C VAL A 61 -15.16 -5.17 -10.18
N TYR A 62 -14.89 -3.86 -10.10
CA TYR A 62 -13.63 -3.22 -10.50
C TYR A 62 -13.19 -2.21 -9.44
N VAL A 63 -12.50 -2.68 -8.40
CA VAL A 63 -12.16 -1.85 -7.24
C VAL A 63 -10.64 -1.71 -7.09
N PRO A 64 -10.06 -0.54 -7.40
CA PRO A 64 -8.69 -0.23 -7.04
C PRO A 64 -8.55 -0.05 -5.52
N VAL A 65 -7.64 -0.82 -4.91
CA VAL A 65 -7.33 -0.79 -3.48
C VAL A 65 -5.86 -0.44 -3.29
N TYR A 66 -5.59 0.56 -2.47
CA TYR A 66 -4.23 1.02 -2.18
C TYR A 66 -3.65 0.32 -0.96
N ALA A 67 -2.37 -0.01 -1.03
CA ALA A 67 -1.60 -0.45 0.11
C ALA A 67 -1.67 0.58 1.26
N GLY A 68 -1.86 0.09 2.47
CA GLY A 68 -1.92 0.85 3.71
C GLY A 68 -0.86 0.37 4.68
N GLU A 69 -1.22 0.34 5.97
CA GLU A 69 -0.28 -0.02 7.04
C GLU A 69 0.03 -1.52 7.11
N TYR A 70 1.19 -1.84 7.66
CA TYR A 70 1.54 -3.20 8.05
C TYR A 70 0.78 -3.61 9.33
N THR A 71 0.32 -4.86 9.38
CA THR A 71 -0.18 -5.47 10.62
C THR A 71 0.52 -6.78 10.87
N GLN A 72 0.93 -6.98 12.12
CA GLN A 72 1.58 -8.22 12.55
C GLN A 72 0.60 -9.39 12.67
N ALA A 73 -0.67 -9.11 12.96
CA ALA A 73 -1.69 -10.11 13.24
C ALA A 73 -2.92 -9.94 12.36
N GLU A 74 -3.65 -11.04 12.19
CA GLU A 74 -4.96 -11.03 11.55
C GLU A 74 -6.04 -10.51 12.51
N CYS A 75 -7.14 -10.02 11.96
CA CYS A 75 -8.33 -9.70 12.73
C CYS A 75 -8.95 -10.97 13.33
N ALA A 76 -9.53 -10.87 14.53
CA ALA A 76 -10.23 -11.97 15.18
C ALA A 76 -11.44 -12.48 14.38
N GLY A 77 -12.04 -11.61 13.57
CA GLY A 77 -13.06 -11.94 12.57
C GLY A 77 -12.78 -11.15 11.31
N ARG A 78 -13.07 -11.77 10.16
CA ARG A 78 -12.89 -11.15 8.85
C ARG A 78 -14.25 -10.77 8.29
N ASP A 79 -14.31 -9.65 7.60
CA ASP A 79 -15.53 -9.08 7.06
C ASP A 79 -15.73 -9.43 5.59
N LYS A 80 -17.00 -9.56 5.20
CA LYS A 80 -17.43 -9.77 3.81
C LYS A 80 -18.66 -8.91 3.58
N TYR A 81 -18.68 -8.18 2.47
CA TYR A 81 -19.74 -7.22 2.19
C TYR A 81 -20.59 -7.63 0.99
N THR A 82 -21.88 -7.35 1.11
CA THR A 82 -22.79 -7.25 -0.03
C THR A 82 -23.23 -5.78 -0.11
N ILE A 83 -22.92 -5.12 -1.22
CA ILE A 83 -23.25 -3.72 -1.45
C ILE A 83 -23.96 -3.64 -2.80
N ASP A 84 -25.16 -3.05 -2.83
CA ASP A 84 -25.98 -2.90 -4.03
C ASP A 84 -26.16 -4.20 -4.84
N GLY A 85 -26.31 -5.31 -4.14
CA GLY A 85 -26.49 -6.64 -4.73
C GLY A 85 -25.22 -7.31 -5.24
N LYS A 86 -24.06 -6.63 -5.18
CA LYS A 86 -22.75 -7.22 -5.50
C LYS A 86 -22.11 -7.81 -4.25
N GLU A 87 -21.70 -9.07 -4.33
CA GLU A 87 -20.97 -9.76 -3.26
C GLU A 87 -19.46 -9.60 -3.49
N TYR A 88 -18.80 -8.99 -2.51
CA TYR A 88 -17.35 -8.76 -2.51
C TYR A 88 -16.65 -9.88 -1.75
N ASP A 89 -15.37 -10.06 -2.04
CA ASP A 89 -14.55 -11.06 -1.36
C ASP A 89 -14.28 -10.65 0.09
N GLU A 90 -13.93 -11.64 0.91
CA GLU A 90 -13.51 -11.40 2.29
C GLU A 90 -12.32 -10.42 2.32
N CYS A 91 -12.35 -9.43 3.22
CA CYS A 91 -11.33 -8.39 3.36
C CYS A 91 -11.09 -7.53 2.09
N ALA A 92 -12.01 -7.51 1.10
CA ALA A 92 -11.81 -6.84 -0.19
C ALA A 92 -11.36 -5.37 -0.07
N PHE A 93 -11.93 -4.61 0.86
CA PHE A 93 -11.61 -3.18 1.03
C PHE A 93 -10.46 -2.92 2.02
N CYS A 94 -9.87 -3.99 2.59
CA CYS A 94 -8.78 -3.87 3.53
C CYS A 94 -7.50 -3.44 2.82
N ARG A 95 -6.85 -2.40 3.34
CA ARG A 95 -5.60 -1.85 2.82
C ARG A 95 -4.36 -2.47 3.47
N ALA A 96 -4.53 -3.22 4.55
CA ALA A 96 -3.40 -3.67 5.36
C ALA A 96 -2.51 -4.68 4.61
N SER A 97 -1.20 -4.54 4.78
CA SER A 97 -0.25 -5.61 4.49
C SER A 97 -0.35 -6.64 5.63
N CYS A 98 -1.29 -7.58 5.47
CA CYS A 98 -1.77 -8.48 6.52
C CYS A 98 -1.29 -9.91 6.29
N PRO A 99 -0.88 -10.68 7.31
CA PRO A 99 -0.47 -12.08 7.16
C PRO A 99 -1.51 -12.99 6.47
N SER A 100 -2.79 -12.63 6.48
CA SER A 100 -3.89 -13.43 5.93
C SER A 100 -3.91 -13.63 4.41
N ARG A 101 -3.17 -12.83 3.65
CA ARG A 101 -3.23 -12.77 2.17
C ARG A 101 -1.94 -12.22 1.56
N ASP A 102 -1.77 -12.31 0.24
CA ASP A 102 -0.53 -11.91 -0.44
C ASP A 102 -0.54 -10.45 -0.94
N GLU A 103 -1.69 -9.78 -0.95
CA GLU A 103 -1.75 -8.38 -1.36
C GLU A 103 -0.87 -7.47 -0.49
N PHE A 104 -0.25 -6.50 -1.14
CA PHE A 104 0.60 -5.49 -0.52
C PHE A 104 1.80 -6.10 0.22
N LYS A 105 2.35 -7.18 -0.34
CA LYS A 105 3.63 -7.76 0.06
C LYS A 105 4.51 -8.01 -1.15
N GLU A 106 5.81 -7.94 -0.95
CA GLU A 106 6.77 -8.39 -1.94
C GLU A 106 6.59 -9.90 -2.19
N PRO A 107 6.45 -10.36 -3.44
CA PRO A 107 6.07 -11.73 -3.76
C PRO A 107 7.17 -12.75 -3.45
N ASP A 108 8.42 -12.31 -3.28
CA ASP A 108 9.57 -13.15 -2.97
C ASP A 108 9.88 -13.19 -1.47
N SER A 109 9.90 -12.04 -0.82
CA SER A 109 10.32 -11.89 0.58
C SER A 109 9.15 -11.85 1.57
N GLY A 110 7.96 -11.46 1.11
CA GLY A 110 6.80 -11.18 1.96
C GLY A 110 6.89 -9.85 2.71
N LEU A 111 7.85 -8.98 2.37
CA LEU A 111 8.00 -7.66 3.00
C LEU A 111 6.79 -6.77 2.71
N PRO A 112 6.33 -5.95 3.67
CA PRO A 112 5.16 -5.11 3.48
C PRO A 112 5.40 -4.02 2.44
N LEU A 113 4.44 -3.84 1.55
CA LEU A 113 4.37 -2.72 0.61
C LEU A 113 3.41 -1.67 1.18
N LYS A 114 3.78 -0.40 1.08
CA LYS A 114 2.95 0.75 1.49
C LYS A 114 2.94 1.79 0.37
N CYS A 115 1.78 2.38 0.09
CA CYS A 115 1.67 3.50 -0.82
C CYS A 115 2.27 4.74 -0.17
N ASP A 116 3.22 5.37 -0.86
CA ASP A 116 3.93 6.59 -0.45
C ASP A 116 3.42 7.81 -1.22
N MET A 117 2.28 7.70 -1.90
CA MET A 117 1.73 8.75 -2.77
C MET A 117 2.73 9.27 -3.84
N CYS A 118 3.69 8.44 -4.26
CA CYS A 118 4.77 8.83 -5.17
C CYS A 118 5.50 10.11 -4.71
N GLU A 119 5.88 10.17 -3.42
CA GLU A 119 6.67 11.27 -2.89
C GLU A 119 7.87 11.64 -3.77
N GLY A 120 8.02 12.93 -4.06
CA GLY A 120 9.02 13.46 -4.99
C GLY A 120 8.54 13.60 -6.44
N GLU A 121 7.38 13.07 -6.80
CA GLU A 121 6.74 13.30 -8.10
C GLU A 121 5.69 14.43 -8.03
N GLU A 122 5.41 15.07 -9.17
CA GLU A 122 4.40 16.15 -9.25
C GLU A 122 2.99 15.68 -8.91
N GLU A 123 2.65 14.44 -9.31
CA GLU A 123 1.37 13.79 -9.04
C GLU A 123 1.54 12.26 -8.94
N PRO A 124 0.63 11.54 -8.27
CA PRO A 124 0.67 10.08 -8.23
C PRO A 124 0.59 9.46 -9.63
N LEU A 125 1.58 8.63 -9.99
CA LEU A 125 1.67 8.07 -11.34
C LEU A 125 0.48 7.17 -11.71
N CYS A 126 -0.16 6.53 -10.73
CA CYS A 126 -1.39 5.75 -10.94
C CYS A 126 -2.59 6.62 -11.33
N VAL A 127 -2.65 7.87 -10.86
CA VAL A 127 -3.65 8.88 -11.28
C VAL A 127 -3.32 9.33 -12.70
N LYS A 128 -2.06 9.74 -12.95
CA LYS A 128 -1.57 10.17 -14.27
C LYS A 128 -1.84 9.16 -15.39
N TRP A 129 -1.73 7.87 -15.11
CA TRP A 129 -1.94 6.80 -16.09
C TRP A 129 -3.38 6.30 -16.17
N CYS A 130 -4.27 6.78 -15.31
CA CYS A 130 -5.69 6.45 -15.37
C CYS A 130 -6.41 7.32 -16.40
N MET A 131 -6.29 6.97 -17.68
CA MET A 131 -6.84 7.75 -18.81
C MET A 131 -8.38 7.87 -18.83
N VAL A 132 -9.08 7.22 -17.90
CA VAL A 132 -10.54 7.26 -17.75
C VAL A 132 -10.98 8.01 -16.48
N ASP A 133 -10.04 8.66 -15.79
CA ASP A 133 -10.29 9.48 -14.60
C ASP A 133 -11.05 8.75 -13.49
N ALA A 134 -10.82 7.44 -13.36
CA ALA A 134 -11.31 6.64 -12.22
C ALA A 134 -10.52 6.91 -10.94
N LEU A 135 -9.34 7.53 -11.06
CA LEU A 135 -8.49 7.95 -9.94
C LEU A 135 -8.20 9.44 -10.10
N SER A 136 -8.41 10.23 -9.05
CA SER A 136 -8.07 11.66 -9.04
C SER A 136 -7.41 12.08 -7.73
N TYR A 137 -6.56 13.11 -7.78
CA TYR A 137 -5.73 13.54 -6.65
C TYR A 137 -6.14 14.94 -6.16
N GLU A 138 -6.28 15.08 -4.85
CA GLU A 138 -6.55 16.35 -4.18
C GLU A 138 -5.63 16.53 -2.97
N ALA A 139 -5.16 17.76 -2.76
CA ALA A 139 -4.36 18.13 -1.60
C ALA A 139 -5.05 19.27 -0.84
N ARG A 140 -5.08 19.18 0.49
CA ARG A 140 -5.64 20.21 1.37
C ARG A 140 -4.75 20.42 2.59
N GLU A 141 -4.72 21.64 3.15
CA GLU A 141 -4.08 21.89 4.44
C GLU A 141 -5.01 21.52 5.58
N GLU A 142 -4.50 20.77 6.57
CA GLU A 142 -5.24 20.38 7.76
C GLU A 142 -4.35 20.55 9.00
N GLU A 143 -4.94 21.00 10.12
CA GLU A 143 -4.25 21.03 11.41
C GLU A 143 -4.29 19.62 12.02
N VAL A 144 -3.14 18.97 12.14
CA VAL A 144 -3.03 17.62 12.71
C VAL A 144 -2.05 17.61 13.88
N GLU A 145 -2.32 16.71 14.83
CA GLU A 145 -1.39 16.40 15.92
C GLU A 145 -0.20 15.61 15.36
N GLU A 146 1.01 15.94 15.82
CA GLU A 146 2.25 15.33 15.36
C GLU A 146 2.30 13.84 15.74
N THR A 147 2.21 12.97 14.72
CA THR A 147 2.41 11.51 14.85
C THR A 147 3.80 11.14 14.35
N VAL A 148 4.47 10.21 15.03
CA VAL A 148 5.75 9.66 14.58
C VAL A 148 5.50 8.86 13.28
N GLU A 149 6.04 9.34 12.16
CA GLU A 149 6.09 8.55 10.92
C GLU A 149 7.21 7.52 11.08
N GLN A 150 6.86 6.23 11.09
CA GLN A 150 7.86 5.17 10.97
C GLN A 150 8.37 5.11 9.53
N GLU A 151 9.69 5.03 9.37
CA GLU A 151 10.29 4.89 8.05
C GLU A 151 9.97 3.52 7.43
N VAL A 152 9.94 3.45 6.09
CA VAL A 152 9.66 2.20 5.35
C VAL A 152 10.67 1.10 5.72
N LEU A 153 11.94 1.47 5.94
CA LEU A 153 13.00 0.55 6.34
C LEU A 153 12.73 -0.05 7.72
N GLU A 154 12.33 0.77 8.69
CA GLU A 154 12.01 0.32 10.05
C GLU A 154 10.85 -0.67 10.03
N THR A 155 9.78 -0.36 9.28
CA THR A 155 8.62 -1.26 9.12
C THR A 155 9.01 -2.60 8.49
N GLY A 156 9.90 -2.58 7.49
CA GLY A 156 10.42 -3.80 6.86
C GLY A 156 11.24 -4.65 7.83
N LEU A 157 12.13 -4.01 8.61
CA LEU A 157 12.95 -4.69 9.63
C LEU A 157 12.09 -5.25 10.77
N GLU A 158 11.10 -4.50 11.25
CA GLU A 158 10.13 -4.94 12.24
C GLU A 158 9.34 -6.17 11.74
N SER A 159 8.88 -6.16 10.50
CA SER A 159 8.18 -7.30 9.90
C SER A 159 9.04 -8.55 9.86
N LEU A 160 10.31 -8.42 9.46
CA LEU A 160 11.26 -9.54 9.52
C LEU A 160 11.50 -9.98 10.97
N ALA A 161 11.65 -9.06 11.92
CA ALA A 161 11.94 -9.35 13.31
C ALA A 161 10.79 -10.12 13.96
N ASN A 162 9.56 -9.73 13.65
CA ASN A 162 8.35 -10.44 14.06
C ASN A 162 8.30 -11.86 13.51
N LYS A 163 8.80 -12.10 12.28
CA LYS A 163 8.77 -13.40 11.63
C LYS A 163 9.92 -14.34 12.05
N TYR A 164 11.12 -13.81 12.22
CA TYR A 164 12.34 -14.62 12.39
C TYR A 164 13.06 -14.40 13.73
N GLY A 165 12.71 -13.36 14.48
CA GLY A 165 13.37 -12.93 15.71
C GLY A 165 14.56 -11.99 15.47
N MET A 166 14.70 -10.96 16.31
CA MET A 166 15.70 -9.89 16.15
C MET A 166 17.14 -10.41 16.13
N GLN A 167 17.48 -11.40 16.99
CA GLN A 167 18.84 -11.94 17.04
C GLN A 167 19.27 -12.55 15.69
N LYS A 168 18.39 -13.31 15.04
CA LYS A 168 18.70 -13.91 13.74
C LYS A 168 18.92 -12.86 12.65
N ILE A 169 18.21 -11.75 12.72
CA ILE A 169 18.38 -10.62 11.79
C ILE A 169 19.74 -9.96 12.02
N MET A 170 20.09 -9.65 13.28
CA MET A 170 21.38 -9.08 13.61
C MET A 170 22.53 -9.97 13.13
N ASP A 171 22.44 -11.29 13.35
CA ASP A 171 23.44 -12.26 12.90
C ASP A 171 23.51 -12.36 11.35
N ALA A 172 22.38 -12.20 10.65
CA ALA A 172 22.35 -12.18 9.19
C ALA A 172 22.97 -10.90 8.63
N VAL A 173 22.60 -9.75 9.16
CA VAL A 173 23.13 -8.44 8.77
C VAL A 173 24.63 -8.37 9.02
N ALA A 174 25.11 -8.81 10.19
CA ALA A 174 26.53 -8.84 10.53
C ALA A 174 27.36 -9.72 9.58
N ARG A 175 26.78 -10.84 9.08
CA ARG A 175 27.45 -11.68 8.08
C ARG A 175 27.47 -11.06 6.70
N MET A 176 26.45 -10.27 6.35
CA MET A 176 26.40 -9.55 5.07
C MET A 176 27.39 -8.37 5.06
N SER A 177 27.48 -7.61 6.16
CA SER A 177 28.39 -6.48 6.29
C SER A 177 29.88 -6.85 6.33
N GLN A 178 30.21 -8.13 6.50
CA GLN A 178 31.59 -8.64 6.43
C GLN A 178 31.98 -9.16 5.05
N LYS A 179 31.03 -9.23 4.10
CA LYS A 179 31.26 -9.70 2.74
C LYS A 179 31.50 -8.55 1.74
N ASP A 180 31.48 -7.32 2.22
CA ASP A 180 31.84 -6.10 1.49
C ASP A 180 33.26 -5.63 1.85
#